data_AF-A0A5C3NNB7-F1
#
_entry.id   AF-A0A5C3NNB7-F1
#
_cell.length_a   1.000
_cell.length_b   1.000
_cell.length_c   1.000
_cell.angle_alpha   90.00
_cell.angle_beta   90.00
_cell.angle_gamma   90.00
#
_symmetry.space_group_name_H-M   'P 1'
#
loop_
_entity.id
_entity.type
_entity.pdbx_description
1 polymer ?
#
loop_
_entity_poly.entity_id
_entity_poly.type
_entity_poly.pdbx_seq_one_letter_code
_entity_poly.pdbx_strand_id
1 'polypeptide(L)' 'VDYQKANWSKLLSAAEFAYNNAAHEGTKESPFFLEYGRHPRAGPTLRKEATPTNLSDIAWRRQQAQEQ' A
#
# COMPACT_ATOMS: atom_id res chain seq x y z
N VAL A 1 16.06 -30.10 -22.26
CA VAL A 1 15.10 -29.28 -21.49
C VAL A 1 15.92 -28.45 -20.51
N ASP A 2 15.80 -27.13 -20.56
CA ASP A 2 16.55 -26.23 -19.67
C ASP A 2 15.85 -26.18 -18.31
N TYR A 3 16.45 -26.85 -17.31
CA TYR A 3 15.91 -26.98 -15.96
C TYR A 3 15.90 -25.66 -15.18
N GLN A 4 16.54 -24.60 -15.68
CA GLN A 4 16.60 -23.28 -15.03
C GLN A 4 15.29 -22.48 -15.15
N LYS A 5 14.33 -22.92 -15.97
CA LYS A 5 13.03 -22.26 -16.18
C LYS A 5 11.85 -22.99 -15.54
N ALA A 6 12.11 -24.00 -14.70
CA ALA A 6 11.09 -24.89 -14.16
C ALA A 6 10.05 -24.21 -13.24
N ASN A 7 10.34 -23.02 -12.71
CA ASN A 7 9.47 -22.26 -11.82
C ASN A 7 8.89 -20.98 -12.46
N TRP A 8 9.04 -20.78 -13.78
CA TRP A 8 8.61 -19.55 -14.46
C TRP A 8 7.14 -19.22 -14.20
N SER A 9 6.26 -20.23 -14.26
CA SER A 9 4.83 -20.06 -13.97
C SER A 9 4.57 -19.52 -12.55
N LYS A 10 5.40 -19.89 -11.57
CA LYS A 10 5.30 -19.40 -10.18
C LYS A 10 5.84 -17.97 -10.02
N LEU A 11 6.79 -17.58 -10.87
CA LEU A 11 7.44 -16.26 -10.80
C LEU A 11 6.75 -15.20 -11.65
N LEU A 12 5.94 -15.61 -12.63
CA LEU A 12 5.35 -14.70 -13.62
C LEU A 12 4.57 -13.55 -12.98
N SER A 13 3.70 -13.84 -12.01
CA SER A 13 2.91 -12.80 -11.34
C SER A 13 3.79 -11.79 -10.58
N ALA A 14 4.88 -12.25 -9.97
CA ALA A 14 5.82 -11.37 -9.27
C ALA A 14 6.63 -10.51 -10.27
N ALA A 15 7.05 -11.09 -11.38
CA ALA A 15 7.76 -10.38 -12.44
C ALA A 15 6.88 -9.33 -13.11
N GLU A 16 5.63 -9.66 -13.43
CA GLU A 16 4.64 -8.72 -13.98
C GLU A 16 4.37 -7.59 -13.00
N PHE A 17 4.17 -7.91 -11.72
CA PHE A 17 3.97 -6.91 -10.68
C PHE A 17 5.17 -5.96 -10.56
N ALA A 18 6.40 -6.50 -10.55
CA ALA A 18 7.61 -5.69 -10.47
C ALA A 18 7.78 -4.79 -11.69
N TYR A 19 7.55 -5.34 -12.89
CA TYR A 19 7.67 -4.62 -14.15
C TYR A 19 6.66 -3.46 -14.26
N ASN A 20 5.37 -3.73 -13.98
CA ASN A 20 4.31 -2.72 -14.07
C ASN A 20 4.44 -1.61 -13.02
N ASN A 21 5.19 -1.83 -11.94
CA ASN A 21 5.39 -0.86 -10.86
C ASN A 21 6.77 -0.20 -10.83
N ALA A 22 7.70 -0.62 -11.69
CA ALA A 22 8.99 0.03 -11.84
C ALA A 22 8.84 1.34 -12.64
N ALA A 23 9.57 2.38 -12.24
CA ALA A 23 9.62 3.62 -12.99
C ALA A 23 10.33 3.41 -14.34
N HIS A 24 9.70 3.85 -15.42
CA HIS A 24 10.29 3.76 -16.75
C HIS A 24 11.16 4.98 -17.05
N GLU A 25 12.30 4.80 -17.73
CA GLU A 25 13.31 5.87 -17.86
C GLU A 25 12.81 7.10 -18.63
N GLY A 26 11.94 6.91 -19.63
CA GLY A 26 11.42 8.00 -20.45
C GLY A 26 10.31 8.82 -19.80
N THR A 27 9.48 8.19 -18.98
CA THR A 27 8.32 8.83 -18.31
C THR A 27 8.62 9.23 -16.88
N LYS A 28 9.66 8.63 -16.27
CA LYS A 28 9.98 8.69 -14.83
C LYS A 28 8.88 8.17 -13.90
N GLU A 29 7.82 7.62 -14.48
CA GLU A 29 6.65 7.07 -13.80
C GLU A 29 6.48 5.59 -14.13
N SER A 30 5.77 4.85 -13.27
CA SER A 30 5.45 3.45 -13.54
C SER A 30 4.24 3.31 -14.48
N PRO A 31 4.19 2.27 -15.34
CA PRO A 31 3.02 2.00 -16.16
C PRO A 31 1.71 1.92 -15.36
N PHE A 32 1.75 1.28 -14.18
CA PHE A 32 0.59 1.22 -13.29
C PHE A 32 0.11 2.61 -12.85
N PHE A 33 1.04 3.50 -12.51
CA PHE A 33 0.68 4.87 -12.10
C PHE A 33 0.08 5.65 -13.27
N LEU A 34 0.65 5.51 -14.46
CA LEU A 34 0.15 6.19 -15.66
C LEU A 34 -1.27 5.72 -16.04
N GLU A 35 -1.57 4.44 -15.86
CA GLU A 35 -2.90 3.88 -16.16
C GLU A 35 -3.95 4.23 -15.09
N TYR A 36 -3.59 4.15 -13.81
CA TYR A 36 -4.57 4.21 -12.71
C TYR A 36 -4.49 5.48 -11.84
N GLY A 37 -3.51 6.35 -12.06
CA GLY A 37 -3.28 7.58 -11.29
C GLY A 37 -2.93 7.37 -9.82
N ARG A 38 -2.56 6.16 -9.41
CA ARG A 38 -2.19 5.80 -8.03
C ARG A 38 -1.20 4.64 -8.02
N HIS A 39 -0.46 4.45 -6.93
CA HIS A 39 0.36 3.26 -6.74
C HIS A 39 -0.45 2.11 -6.10
N PRO A 40 -0.11 0.83 -6.37
CA PRO A 40 -0.77 -0.27 -5.71
C PRO A 40 -0.40 -0.31 -4.23
N ARG A 41 -1.30 -0.86 -3.42
CA ARG A 41 -1.01 -1.15 -2.01
C ARG A 41 -0.13 -2.39 -1.94
N ALA A 42 1.18 -2.16 -1.95
CA ALA A 42 2.19 -3.20 -1.96
C ALA A 42 2.99 -3.17 -0.65
N GLY A 43 3.01 -4.29 0.06
CA GLY A 43 3.70 -4.44 1.34
C GLY A 43 2.74 -4.72 2.50
N PRO A 44 3.26 -5.09 3.68
CA PRO A 44 2.45 -5.14 4.89
C PRO A 44 1.87 -3.75 5.08
N THR A 45 0.54 -3.65 5.13
CA THR A 45 -0.06 -2.44 5.67
C THR A 45 0.50 -2.32 7.07
N LEU A 46 1.38 -1.33 7.30
CA LEU A 46 1.63 -0.84 8.64
C LEU A 46 0.28 -0.31 9.09
N ARG A 47 -0.53 -1.20 9.66
CA ARG A 47 -1.75 -0.82 10.34
C ARG A 47 -1.21 0.06 11.43
N LYS A 48 -1.35 1.37 11.27
CA LYS A 48 -1.14 2.30 12.36
C LYS A 48 -2.11 1.78 13.41
N GLU A 49 -1.57 1.13 14.44
CA GLU A 49 -2.41 0.65 15.52
C GLU A 49 -3.24 1.85 15.92
N ALA A 50 -4.56 1.71 15.85
CA ALA A 50 -5.42 2.76 16.35
C ALA A 50 -4.97 2.93 17.80
N THR A 51 -4.37 4.08 18.12
CA THR A 51 -4.17 4.45 19.51
C THR A 51 -5.55 4.28 20.13
N PRO A 52 -5.72 3.36 21.10
CA PRO A 52 -7.02 3.15 21.71
C PRO A 52 -7.38 4.47 22.32
N THR A 53 -8.24 5.22 21.64
CA THR A 53 -8.62 6.54 22.11
C THR A 53 -9.42 6.25 23.36
N ASN A 54 -8.87 6.64 24.51
CA ASN A 54 -9.52 6.38 25.77
C ASN A 54 -10.89 7.08 25.73
N LEU A 55 -11.96 6.29 25.81
CA LEU A 55 -13.33 6.80 25.69
C LEU A 55 -13.65 7.80 26.81
N SER A 56 -12.97 7.70 27.96
CA SER A 56 -13.09 8.68 29.04
C SER A 56 -12.48 10.04 28.67
N ASP A 57 -11.37 10.07 27.94
CA ASP A 57 -10.76 11.32 27.44
C ASP A 57 -11.67 12.02 26.42
N ILE A 58 -12.37 11.25 25.59
CA ILE A 58 -13.36 11.79 24.64
C ILE A 58 -14.59 12.32 25.38
N ALA A 59 -15.04 11.63 26.43
CA ALA A 59 -16.20 12.04 27.22
C ALA A 59 -15.93 13.35 27.97
N TRP A 60 -14.77 13.47 28.62
CA TRP A 60 -14.41 14.67 29.39
C TRP A 60 -14.28 15.92 28.51
N ARG A 61 -13.64 15.79 27.33
CA ARG A 61 -13.54 16.90 26.37
C ARG A 61 -14.90 17.36 25.84
N ARG A 62 -15.85 16.44 25.66
CA ARG A 62 -17.21 16.78 25.24
C ARG A 62 -17.97 17.54 26.32
N GLN A 63 -17.79 17.17 27.59
CA GLN A 63 -18.47 17.83 28.70
C GLN A 63 -17.96 19.26 28.91
N GLN A 64 -16.63 19.47 28.91
CA GLN A 64 -16.07 20.82 29.01
C GLN A 64 -16.50 21.77 27.89
N ALA A 65 -16.73 21.25 26.68
CA ALA A 65 -17.21 22.05 25.55
C ALA A 65 -18.70 22.43 25.66
N GLN A 66 -19.49 21.71 26.48
CA GLN A 66 -20.90 22.04 26.75
C GLN A 66 -21.06 23.04 27.90
N GLU A 67 -20.00 23.22 28.69
CA GLU A 67 -19.97 24.12 29.85
C GLU A 67 -19.41 25.51 29.51
N GLN A 68 -19.14 25.82 28.23
CA GLN A 68 -18.84 27.16 27.71
C GLN A 68 -19.97 27.70 26.84
#